data_AF-A0A9W4P0H4-F1
#
_entry.id   AF-A0A9W4P0H4-F1
#
_cell.length_a   1.000
_cell.length_b   1.000
_cell.length_c   1.000
_cell.angle_alpha   90.00
_cell.angle_beta   90.00
_cell.angle_gamma   90.00
#
_symmetry.space_group_name_H-M   'P 1'
#
loop_
_entity.id
_entity.type
_entity.pdbx_description
1 polymer ?
#
loop_
_entity_poly.entity_id
_entity_poly.type
_entity_poly.pdbx_seq_one_letter_code
_entity_poly.pdbx_strand_id
1 'polypeptide(L)'
;MNPIWIRRVYLHLLDGMSMKEKINFFRILRLERERLLDSMRNSRDTTDIDTASSRNDPDPTIEITEYILLSINPTTFHQDLLGPDATPIHSIRTSFNPNTGLLVAKTVTSEHTQIGCAVDKAIDKALERMGLDEAVRHYHNVDIDVNDRIKRVDMGWGPRRPPSGCPKRPTVILEVAV
;
A
#
# COMPACT_ATOMS: atom_id res chain seq x y z
N MET A 1 0.25 10.28 -30.35
CA MET A 1 -0.24 9.52 -29.18
C MET A 1 0.80 8.47 -28.85
N ASN A 2 1.58 8.70 -27.79
CA ASN A 2 2.63 7.80 -27.32
C ASN A 2 2.35 7.51 -25.83
N PRO A 3 2.22 6.25 -25.40
CA PRO A 3 2.18 5.94 -23.98
C PRO A 3 3.62 6.01 -23.44
N ILE A 4 3.87 7.00 -22.58
CA ILE A 4 5.19 7.26 -22.01
C ILE A 4 5.38 6.32 -20.79
N TRP A 5 6.23 5.32 -21.01
CA TRP A 5 7.26 4.80 -20.10
C TRP A 5 6.97 4.74 -18.60
N ILE A 6 6.50 3.58 -18.13
CA ILE A 6 6.71 3.09 -16.77
C ILE A 6 8.22 3.04 -16.50
N ARG A 7 8.77 4.01 -15.77
CA ARG A 7 10.21 4.09 -15.44
C ARG A 7 10.45 4.19 -13.93
N ARG A 8 10.46 3.04 -13.26
CA ARG A 8 11.55 2.58 -12.36
C ARG A 8 11.24 1.17 -11.89
N VAL A 9 11.60 0.20 -12.73
CA VAL A 9 11.67 -1.20 -12.34
C VAL A 9 13.02 -1.36 -11.62
N TYR A 10 13.00 -1.57 -10.30
CA TYR A 10 14.20 -2.06 -9.62
C TYR A 10 14.34 -3.55 -9.98
N LEU A 11 14.99 -3.80 -11.12
CA LEU A 11 15.45 -5.11 -11.55
C LEU A 11 16.70 -5.46 -10.72
N HIS A 12 16.52 -6.25 -9.67
CA HIS A 12 17.30 -7.46 -9.38
C HIS A 12 16.96 -8.01 -7.98
N LEU A 13 16.19 -9.12 -7.99
CA LEU A 13 16.33 -10.39 -7.26
C LEU A 13 16.58 -10.34 -5.74
N LEU A 14 15.53 -10.64 -4.95
CA LEU A 14 15.64 -10.97 -3.52
C LEU A 14 16.19 -12.39 -3.24
N ASP A 15 16.53 -13.18 -4.27
CA ASP A 15 17.08 -14.53 -4.08
C ASP A 15 18.55 -14.46 -3.66
N GLY A 16 18.90 -15.03 -2.49
CA GLY A 16 20.29 -15.10 -2.02
C GLY A 16 20.89 -13.80 -1.47
N MET A 17 20.07 -12.78 -1.22
CA MET A 17 20.57 -11.50 -0.68
C MET A 17 21.24 -11.67 0.68
N SER A 18 22.49 -11.23 0.74
CA SER A 18 23.19 -10.94 1.99
C SER A 18 22.40 -9.93 2.83
N MET A 19 22.62 -9.94 4.15
CA MET A 19 21.97 -8.98 5.06
C MET A 19 22.17 -7.51 4.62
N LYS A 20 23.28 -7.22 3.95
CA LYS A 20 23.61 -5.91 3.39
C LYS A 20 22.66 -5.49 2.27
N GLU A 21 22.23 -6.42 1.42
CA GLU A 21 21.30 -6.13 0.33
C GLU A 21 19.86 -5.95 0.84
N LYS A 22 19.45 -6.73 1.87
CA LYS A 22 18.21 -6.45 2.62
C LYS A 22 18.21 -5.04 3.20
N ILE A 23 19.30 -4.62 3.85
CA ILE A 23 19.45 -3.25 4.38
C ILE A 23 19.33 -2.20 3.26
N ASN A 24 19.96 -2.45 2.10
CA ASN A 24 19.85 -1.55 0.96
C ASN A 24 18.42 -1.46 0.43
N PHE A 25 17.68 -2.56 0.39
CA PHE A 25 16.26 -2.56 0.01
C PHE A 25 15.42 -1.68 0.92
N PHE A 26 15.50 -1.88 2.24
CA PHE A 26 14.80 -1.03 3.21
C PHE A 26 15.23 0.43 3.12
N ARG A 27 16.50 0.69 2.81
CA ARG A 27 17.01 2.05 2.59
C ARG A 27 16.41 2.68 1.32
N ILE A 28 16.31 1.95 0.22
CA ILE A 28 15.67 2.43 -1.02
C ILE A 28 14.21 2.74 -0.76
N LEU A 29 13.48 1.83 -0.13
CA LEU A 29 12.08 2.05 0.25
C LEU A 29 11.90 3.30 1.10
N ARG A 30 12.78 3.51 2.09
CA ARG A 30 12.74 4.70 2.94
C ARG A 30 13.01 5.98 2.15
N LEU A 31 14.01 5.98 1.26
CA LEU A 31 14.37 7.14 0.45
C LEU A 31 13.27 7.50 -0.55
N GLU A 32 12.65 6.52 -1.20
CA GLU A 32 11.53 6.79 -2.11
C GLU A 32 10.29 7.28 -1.33
N ARG A 33 10.08 6.81 -0.09
CA ARG A 33 9.06 7.39 0.80
C ARG A 33 9.35 8.86 1.15
N GLU A 34 10.58 9.20 1.52
CA GLU A 34 10.97 10.58 1.84
C GLU A 34 10.73 11.49 0.64
N ARG A 35 11.16 11.07 -0.56
CA ARG A 35 10.89 11.79 -1.81
C ARG A 35 9.40 11.99 -2.09
N LEU A 36 8.59 10.96 -1.85
CA LEU A 36 7.15 11.04 -2.03
C LEU A 36 6.52 12.06 -1.05
N LEU A 37 6.91 12.02 0.22
CA LEU A 37 6.45 12.99 1.22
C LEU A 37 6.87 14.42 0.90
N ASP A 38 8.12 14.63 0.48
CA ASP A 38 8.62 15.94 0.10
C ASP A 38 7.90 16.47 -1.13
N SER A 39 7.66 15.62 -2.13
CA SER A 39 6.91 16.00 -3.33
C SER A 39 5.46 16.39 -3.00
N MET A 40 4.77 15.63 -2.15
CA MET A 40 3.40 15.97 -1.71
C MET A 40 3.35 17.29 -0.93
N ARG A 41 4.37 17.61 -0.13
CA ARG A 41 4.48 18.90 0.57
C ARG A 41 4.65 20.04 -0.43
N ASN A 42 5.58 19.91 -1.35
CA ASN A 42 5.85 20.93 -2.38
C ASN A 42 4.64 21.14 -3.31
N SER A 43 3.86 20.09 -3.57
CA SER A 43 2.61 20.17 -4.37
C SER A 43 1.49 20.97 -3.66
N ARG A 44 1.45 20.97 -2.32
CA ARG A 44 0.47 21.78 -1.56
C ARG A 44 0.83 23.26 -1.55
N ASP A 45 2.11 23.58 -1.53
CA ASP A 45 2.58 24.97 -1.50
C ASP A 45 2.34 25.70 -2.83
N THR A 46 2.13 24.98 -3.94
CA THR A 46 1.84 25.59 -5.25
C THR A 46 0.36 25.89 -5.51
N THR A 47 -0.57 25.35 -4.72
CA THR A 47 -2.01 25.63 -4.89
C THR A 47 -2.51 26.90 -4.20
N ASP A 48 -1.66 27.60 -3.43
CA ASP A 48 -2.04 28.79 -2.66
C ASP A 48 -1.48 30.13 -3.20
N ILE A 49 -0.94 30.16 -4.43
CA ILE A 49 -0.39 31.41 -5.02
C ILE A 49 -1.19 31.84 -6.25
N ASP A 50 -2.39 32.34 -6.02
CA ASP A 50 -2.96 33.37 -6.89
C ASP A 50 -2.19 34.68 -6.64
N THR A 51 -1.07 34.90 -7.35
CA THR A 51 -0.64 36.23 -7.80
C THR A 51 0.43 36.08 -8.90
N ALA A 52 0.06 36.57 -10.08
CA ALA A 52 0.86 36.77 -11.28
C ALA A 52 2.39 36.87 -11.12
N SER A 53 3.12 35.95 -11.75
CA SER A 53 4.34 36.28 -12.50
C SER A 53 4.71 35.13 -13.43
N SER A 54 4.60 35.40 -14.74
CA SER A 54 5.06 34.54 -15.82
C SER A 54 6.56 34.24 -15.68
N ARG A 55 6.91 32.97 -15.44
CA ARG A 55 8.19 32.37 -15.84
C ARG A 55 7.93 30.95 -16.31
N ASN A 56 8.02 30.77 -17.62
CA ASN A 56 7.92 29.49 -18.29
C ASN A 56 9.22 28.70 -18.08
N ASP A 57 9.35 28.04 -16.94
CA ASP A 57 10.16 26.82 -16.85
C ASP A 57 9.18 25.67 -16.60
N PRO A 58 9.25 24.56 -17.34
CA PRO A 58 8.48 23.38 -16.97
C PRO A 58 9.07 22.88 -15.66
N ASP A 59 8.43 23.25 -14.55
CA ASP A 59 8.65 22.62 -13.25
C ASP A 59 8.63 21.11 -13.52
N PRO A 60 9.72 20.37 -13.25
CA PRO A 60 9.74 18.95 -13.50
C PRO A 60 8.56 18.39 -12.75
N THR A 61 7.55 17.95 -13.48
CA THR A 61 6.33 17.41 -12.90
C THR A 61 6.79 16.13 -12.22
N ILE A 62 7.07 16.21 -10.92
CA ILE A 62 7.55 15.07 -10.14
C ILE A 62 6.35 14.14 -10.13
N GLU A 63 6.36 13.14 -11.00
CA GLU A 63 5.39 12.05 -10.99
C GLU A 63 5.53 11.33 -9.64
N ILE A 64 4.68 11.69 -8.69
CA ILE A 64 4.58 11.06 -7.38
C ILE A 64 4.08 9.64 -7.63
N THR A 65 4.98 8.67 -7.65
CA THR A 65 4.59 7.27 -7.79
C THR A 65 4.46 6.67 -6.39
N GLU A 66 3.22 6.44 -5.94
CA GLU A 66 2.95 5.77 -4.66
C GLU A 66 3.37 4.30 -4.64
N TYR A 67 3.71 3.74 -5.79
CA TYR A 67 3.93 2.33 -6.02
C TYR A 67 5.36 2.03 -6.50
N ILE A 68 5.94 0.97 -5.95
CA ILE A 68 7.22 0.40 -6.38
C ILE A 68 6.94 -1.00 -6.91
N LEU A 69 7.41 -1.29 -8.13
CA LEU A 69 7.28 -2.61 -8.75
C LEU A 69 8.60 -3.36 -8.65
N LEU A 70 8.52 -4.61 -8.20
CA LEU A 70 9.66 -5.48 -7.93
C LEU A 70 9.40 -6.85 -8.52
N SER A 71 10.41 -7.47 -9.11
CA SER A 71 10.35 -8.88 -9.52
C SER A 71 11.09 -9.73 -8.48
N ILE A 72 10.38 -10.66 -7.85
CA ILE A 72 10.85 -11.50 -6.75
C ILE A 72 10.35 -12.94 -6.89
N ASN A 73 11.13 -13.89 -6.38
CA ASN A 73 10.73 -15.30 -6.35
C ASN A 73 9.58 -15.51 -5.33
N PRO A 74 8.55 -16.31 -5.65
CA PRO A 74 7.49 -16.67 -4.69
C PRO A 74 8.00 -17.19 -3.35
N THR A 75 9.10 -17.94 -3.32
CA THR A 75 9.69 -18.45 -2.08
C THR A 75 10.14 -17.30 -1.18
N THR A 76 10.81 -16.30 -1.76
CA THR A 76 11.28 -15.13 -1.01
C THR A 76 10.11 -14.29 -0.48
N PHE A 77 9.05 -14.12 -1.27
CA PHE A 77 7.85 -13.43 -0.79
C PHE A 77 7.27 -14.11 0.46
N HIS A 78 7.17 -15.43 0.45
CA HIS A 78 6.64 -16.17 1.59
C HIS A 78 7.56 -16.10 2.82
N GLN A 79 8.87 -16.21 2.65
CA GLN A 79 9.81 -16.23 3.77
C GLN A 79 10.01 -14.84 4.37
N ASP A 80 10.24 -13.82 3.54
CA ASP A 80 10.70 -12.51 4.00
C ASP A 80 9.56 -11.50 4.22
N LEU A 81 8.38 -11.70 3.61
CA LEU A 81 7.26 -10.74 3.63
C LEU A 81 5.95 -11.28 4.24
N LEU A 82 5.77 -12.61 4.26
CA LEU A 82 4.62 -13.27 4.90
C LEU A 82 5.00 -14.17 6.09
N GLY A 83 6.29 -14.49 6.23
CA GLY A 83 6.76 -15.45 7.22
C GLY A 83 6.58 -14.96 8.66
N PRO A 84 6.59 -15.86 9.64
CA PRO A 84 6.47 -15.50 11.06
C PRO A 84 7.61 -14.57 11.53
N ASP A 85 8.77 -14.64 10.87
CA ASP A 85 9.94 -13.81 11.15
C ASP A 85 10.02 -12.54 10.27
N ALA A 86 9.02 -12.31 9.42
CA ALA A 86 8.99 -11.14 8.55
C ALA A 86 8.87 -9.86 9.39
N THR A 87 9.78 -8.90 9.16
CA THR A 87 9.70 -7.60 9.83
C THR A 87 8.54 -6.79 9.23
N PRO A 88 7.49 -6.43 10.00
CA PRO A 88 6.36 -5.70 9.47
C PRO A 88 6.78 -4.30 9.01
N ILE A 89 6.64 -4.00 7.72
CA ILE A 89 6.80 -2.64 7.21
C ILE A 89 5.44 -1.95 7.22
N HIS A 90 5.09 -1.33 8.35
CA HIS A 90 3.77 -0.71 8.51
C HIS A 90 3.45 0.39 7.49
N SER A 91 4.48 1.03 6.93
CA SER A 91 4.35 2.06 5.91
C SER A 91 4.25 1.53 4.47
N ILE A 92 4.13 0.22 4.27
CA ILE A 92 4.01 -0.38 2.92
C ILE A 92 2.87 -1.39 2.88
N ARG A 93 2.12 -1.39 1.77
CA ARG A 93 1.15 -2.44 1.42
C ARG A 93 1.63 -3.18 0.21
N THR A 94 1.51 -4.50 0.23
CA THR A 94 2.08 -5.37 -0.80
C THR A 94 0.99 -6.12 -1.54
N SER A 95 1.13 -6.22 -2.85
CA SER A 95 0.37 -7.17 -3.68
C SER A 95 1.34 -7.99 -4.50
N PHE A 96 1.20 -9.32 -4.47
CA PHE A 96 2.09 -10.25 -5.13
C PHE A 96 1.34 -11.19 -6.05
N ASN A 97 1.84 -11.33 -7.27
CA ASN A 97 1.35 -12.30 -8.24
C ASN A 97 2.39 -13.41 -8.44
N PRO A 98 2.19 -14.61 -7.85
CA PRO A 98 3.16 -15.70 -7.89
C PRO A 98 3.42 -16.23 -9.29
N ASN A 99 2.43 -16.16 -10.20
CA ASN A 99 2.57 -16.61 -11.59
C ASN A 99 3.56 -15.75 -12.39
N THR A 100 3.73 -14.50 -11.99
CA THR A 100 4.61 -13.53 -12.66
C THR A 100 5.85 -13.16 -11.84
N GLY A 101 5.90 -13.55 -10.56
CA GLY A 101 6.89 -13.08 -9.60
C GLY A 101 6.84 -11.57 -9.37
N LEU A 102 5.74 -10.88 -9.69
CA LEU A 102 5.64 -9.43 -9.56
C LEU A 102 5.08 -9.03 -8.19
N LEU A 103 5.85 -8.25 -7.44
CA LEU A 103 5.47 -7.59 -6.20
C LEU A 103 5.24 -6.10 -6.48
N VAL A 104 4.05 -5.61 -6.12
CA VAL A 104 3.69 -4.20 -6.07
C VAL A 104 3.73 -3.78 -4.61
N ALA A 105 4.58 -2.82 -4.28
CA ALA A 105 4.69 -2.21 -2.95
C ALA A 105 4.14 -0.77 -2.99
N LYS A 106 3.01 -0.54 -2.35
CA LYS A 106 2.39 0.78 -2.17
C LYS A 106 2.90 1.42 -0.89
N THR A 107 3.32 2.68 -0.95
CA THR A 107 3.71 3.45 0.22
C THR A 107 2.46 4.01 0.91
N VAL A 108 2.36 3.82 2.23
CA VAL A 108 1.26 4.34 3.04
C VAL A 108 1.68 5.67 3.66
N THR A 109 0.96 6.73 3.31
CA THR A 109 1.14 8.09 3.85
C THR A 109 0.34 8.29 5.14
N SER A 110 0.61 9.40 5.84
CA SER A 110 -0.18 9.81 6.99
C SER A 110 -1.64 10.06 6.62
N GLU A 111 -1.85 10.75 5.50
CA GLU A 111 -3.15 11.10 4.95
C GLU A 111 -3.95 9.84 4.60
N HIS A 112 -3.29 8.90 3.92
CA HIS A 112 -3.87 7.60 3.64
C HIS A 112 -4.34 6.90 4.93
N THR A 113 -3.50 6.91 5.97
CA THR A 113 -3.85 6.29 7.27
C THR A 113 -5.04 7.01 7.91
N GLN A 114 -5.04 8.34 7.90
CA GLN A 114 -6.10 9.16 8.47
C GLN A 114 -7.45 8.93 7.78
N ILE A 115 -7.47 8.85 6.44
CA ILE A 115 -8.68 8.54 5.68
C ILE A 115 -9.20 7.15 6.06
N GLY A 116 -8.32 6.13 6.10
CA GLY A 116 -8.69 4.78 6.51
C GLY A 116 -9.32 4.74 7.90
N CYS A 117 -8.69 5.41 8.88
CA CYS A 117 -9.23 5.51 10.24
C CYS A 117 -10.54 6.31 10.33
N ALA A 118 -10.73 7.33 9.49
CA ALA A 118 -11.96 8.12 9.48
C ALA A 118 -13.13 7.29 8.94
N VAL A 119 -12.90 6.51 7.87
CA VAL A 119 -13.92 5.61 7.30
C VAL A 119 -14.28 4.50 8.27
N ASP A 120 -13.28 3.85 8.89
CA ASP A 120 -13.51 2.80 9.89
C ASP A 120 -14.39 3.31 11.06
N LYS A 121 -14.06 4.47 11.62
CA LYS A 121 -14.89 5.13 12.65
C LYS A 121 -16.31 5.47 12.18
N ALA A 122 -16.48 5.83 10.91
CA ALA A 122 -17.80 6.14 10.37
C ALA A 122 -18.65 4.88 10.22
N ILE A 123 -18.03 3.77 9.80
CA ILE A 123 -18.67 2.45 9.71
C ILE A 123 -19.04 1.95 11.11
N ASP A 124 -18.14 2.05 12.10
CA ASP A 124 -18.41 1.66 13.49
C ASP A 124 -19.65 2.34 14.04
N LYS A 125 -19.73 3.67 13.88
CA LYS A 125 -20.89 4.44 14.33
C LYS A 125 -22.18 4.03 13.63
N ALA A 126 -22.10 3.60 12.37
CA ALA A 126 -23.27 3.12 11.64
C ALA A 126 -23.69 1.73 12.15
N LEU A 127 -22.73 0.82 12.38
CA LEU A 127 -22.98 -0.51 12.90
C LEU A 127 -23.55 -0.48 14.32
N GLU A 128 -23.02 0.38 15.19
CA GLU A 128 -23.51 0.58 16.56
C GLU A 128 -24.98 1.01 16.57
N ARG A 129 -25.37 1.97 15.70
CA ARG A 129 -26.78 2.41 15.56
C ARG A 129 -27.71 1.29 15.11
N MET A 130 -27.18 0.26 14.46
CA MET A 130 -27.92 -0.92 14.02
C MET A 130 -27.85 -2.07 15.04
N GLY A 131 -27.10 -1.93 16.14
CA GLY A 131 -26.83 -3.02 17.09
C GLY A 131 -25.98 -4.15 16.50
N LEU A 132 -25.12 -3.83 15.52
CA LEU A 132 -24.28 -4.79 14.79
C LEU A 132 -22.78 -4.62 15.05
N ASP A 133 -22.39 -3.70 15.93
CA ASP A 133 -21.00 -3.43 16.30
C ASP A 133 -20.28 -4.68 16.81
N GLU A 134 -20.94 -5.50 17.63
CA GLU A 134 -20.34 -6.76 18.10
C GLU A 134 -20.41 -7.92 17.08
N ALA A 135 -21.23 -7.78 16.03
CA ALA A 135 -21.46 -8.80 15.02
C ALA A 135 -20.42 -8.75 13.88
N VAL A 136 -19.65 -7.67 13.79
CA VAL A 136 -18.63 -7.44 12.77
C VAL A 136 -17.23 -7.66 13.35
N ARG A 137 -16.31 -8.13 12.52
CA ARG A 137 -14.88 -8.22 12.82
C ARG A 137 -14.13 -7.27 11.89
N HIS A 138 -13.22 -6.51 12.48
CA HIS A 138 -12.31 -5.60 11.80
C HIS A 138 -11.05 -6.35 11.39
N TYR A 139 -10.61 -6.07 10.17
CA TYR A 139 -9.43 -6.66 9.55
C TYR A 139 -8.53 -5.52 9.07
N HIS A 140 -7.51 -5.19 9.83
CA HIS A 140 -6.54 -4.16 9.47
C HIS A 140 -5.28 -4.81 8.91
N ASN A 141 -4.80 -4.34 7.75
CA ASN A 141 -3.53 -4.77 7.14
C ASN A 141 -3.41 -6.29 6.95
N VAL A 142 -4.53 -6.96 6.63
CA VAL A 142 -4.54 -8.41 6.42
C VAL A 142 -4.26 -8.77 4.97
N ASP A 143 -3.62 -9.91 4.79
CA ASP A 143 -3.45 -10.50 3.46
C ASP A 143 -4.70 -11.29 3.06
N ILE A 144 -5.14 -11.08 1.83
CA ILE A 144 -6.24 -11.82 1.22
C ILE A 144 -5.78 -12.44 -0.10
N ASP A 145 -6.36 -13.59 -0.41
CA ASP A 145 -6.25 -14.19 -1.74
C ASP A 145 -7.29 -13.57 -2.68
N VAL A 146 -6.82 -13.05 -3.82
CA VAL A 146 -7.61 -12.51 -4.91
C VAL A 146 -7.15 -13.15 -6.22
N ASN A 147 -7.80 -14.24 -6.61
CA ASN A 147 -7.52 -14.98 -7.85
C ASN A 147 -6.05 -15.44 -7.91
N ASP A 148 -5.60 -16.18 -6.89
CA ASP A 148 -4.23 -16.69 -6.75
C ASP A 148 -3.18 -15.58 -6.59
N ARG A 149 -3.61 -14.37 -6.21
CA ARG A 149 -2.75 -13.24 -5.88
C ARG A 149 -2.92 -12.89 -4.43
N ILE A 150 -1.81 -12.61 -3.76
CA ILE A 150 -1.85 -12.20 -2.37
C ILE A 150 -1.87 -10.67 -2.36
N LYS A 151 -2.87 -10.08 -1.70
CA LYS A 151 -2.98 -8.63 -1.55
C LYS A 151 -3.18 -8.26 -0.10
N ARG A 152 -2.35 -7.34 0.40
CA ARG A 152 -2.56 -6.70 1.70
C ARG A 152 -3.53 -5.53 1.54
N VAL A 153 -4.69 -5.62 2.18
CA VAL A 153 -5.72 -4.57 2.13
C VAL A 153 -5.44 -3.48 3.15
N ASP A 154 -5.98 -2.28 2.91
CA ASP A 154 -5.86 -1.16 3.86
C ASP A 154 -6.75 -1.41 5.09
N MET A 155 -8.04 -1.63 4.86
CA MET A 155 -9.02 -2.03 5.89
C MET A 155 -10.00 -3.07 5.34
N GLY A 156 -10.64 -3.83 6.22
CA GLY A 156 -11.70 -4.74 5.86
C GLY A 156 -12.62 -5.09 7.02
N TRP A 157 -13.81 -5.53 6.68
CA TRP A 157 -14.87 -5.94 7.60
C TRP A 157 -15.48 -7.25 7.15
N GLY A 158 -15.87 -8.07 8.11
CA GLY A 158 -16.58 -9.32 7.84
C GLY A 158 -17.40 -9.76 9.03
N PRO A 159 -18.29 -10.75 8.86
CA PRO A 159 -19.06 -11.30 9.97
C PRO A 159 -18.12 -11.92 11.01
N ARG A 160 -18.30 -11.56 12.28
CA ARG A 160 -17.55 -12.15 13.40
C ARG A 160 -17.77 -13.66 13.49
N ARG A 161 -18.98 -14.10 13.16
CA ARG A 161 -19.40 -15.50 13.05
C ARG A 161 -19.85 -15.77 11.61
N PRO A 162 -18.94 -16.13 10.69
CA PRO A 162 -19.32 -16.51 9.34
C PRO A 162 -20.21 -17.78 9.36
N PRO A 163 -20.99 -18.03 8.29
CA PRO A 163 -21.76 -19.27 8.15
C PRO A 163 -20.87 -20.52 8.28
N SER A 164 -21.47 -21.65 8.71
CA SER A 164 -20.73 -22.91 8.84
C SER A 164 -20.03 -23.28 7.52
N GLY A 165 -18.77 -23.72 7.63
CA GLY A 165 -17.93 -24.05 6.47
C GLY A 165 -17.30 -22.84 5.77
N CYS A 166 -17.64 -21.60 6.14
CA CYS A 166 -17.01 -20.40 5.58
C CYS A 166 -15.80 -19.96 6.42
N PRO A 167 -14.64 -19.68 5.82
CA PRO A 167 -13.48 -19.17 6.55
C PRO A 167 -13.74 -17.74 7.06
N LYS A 168 -13.12 -17.39 8.18
CA LYS A 168 -13.09 -16.01 8.67
C LYS A 168 -12.22 -15.16 7.75
N ARG A 169 -12.83 -14.26 6.99
CA ARG A 169 -12.15 -13.33 6.09
C ARG A 169 -12.93 -12.01 6.00
N PRO A 170 -12.28 -10.90 5.60
CA PRO A 170 -13.03 -9.72 5.21
C PRO A 170 -13.94 -10.06 4.02
N THR A 171 -15.17 -9.57 4.07
CA THR A 171 -16.15 -9.64 2.97
C THR A 171 -16.35 -8.28 2.30
N VAL A 172 -16.03 -7.21 3.02
CA VAL A 172 -15.93 -5.84 2.51
C VAL A 172 -14.50 -5.37 2.76
N ILE A 173 -13.91 -4.71 1.76
CA ILE A 173 -12.57 -4.15 1.85
C ILE A 173 -12.62 -2.66 1.47
N LEU A 174 -11.75 -1.88 2.09
CA LEU A 174 -11.48 -0.50 1.71
C LEU A 174 -10.04 -0.43 1.19
N GLU A 175 -9.89 0.25 0.06
CA GLU A 175 -8.63 0.63 -0.53
C GLU A 175 -8.65 2.15 -0.68
N VAL A 176 -7.69 2.83 -0.09
CA VAL A 176 -7.62 4.30 -0.11
C VAL A 176 -6.64 4.73 -1.19
N ALA A 177 -7.04 5.65 -2.06
CA ALA A 177 -6.13 6.37 -2.95
C ALA A 177 -6.06 7.82 -2.49
N VAL A 178 -4.88 8.43 -2.56
CA VAL A 178 -4.63 9.84 -2.22
C VAL A 178 -4.22 10.61 -3.47
#